data_AF-G6FZF2-F1
#
_entry.id   AF-G6FZF2-F1
#
_cell.length_a   1.000
_cell.length_b   1.000
_cell.length_c   1.000
_cell.angle_alpha   90.00
_cell.angle_beta   90.00
_cell.angle_gamma   90.00
#
_symmetry.space_group_name_H-M   'P 1'
#
loop_
_entity.id
_entity.type
_entity.pdbx_description
1 polymer ?
#
loop_
_entity_poly.entity_id
_entity_poly.type
_entity_poly.pdbx_seq_one_letter_code
_entity_poly.pdbx_strand_id
1 'polypeptide(L)'
;MNAQESNSGTMPQKRLMQRRDWSWPFWPAVPLYPYGKRRTCCCEIVEDTIWTFDQLHGILYTIVPIRMSVVKLETGGLLVYAPVAPTRECIRMMNELVASYGDVKYIILPTSSGLEHKVFVGPFARCFPQAQVFIAPHQWSFPFNLPLSWLGFPAKRTYILPENSSLAPMSSEFDYAILDIDLGRGSFAEVAFFHKRSHTLLLTDSIVSVPEEPPAIFQLDPYPLLFHARDNALEAIADNEANRRKGWQRISLFAIYFRPSTLETIGLGQAFQDALKAPDRSRKTYFGVFPFRWRENWQQSFAALRNQGRPFVAPILQTLIFPQDPTQVLNWADQIASWDFQQIISCHFDSPIQTSPEQFRQAFAFLEQKSSVSQNSFTSENHTIIAEDAKFIKELEANLIKWGIATPPKEFFEKTNTNK
;
A
#
# COMPACT_ATOMS: atom_id res chain seq x y z
N MET A 1 -32.11 44.51 6.51
CA MET A 1 -32.82 43.30 6.98
C MET A 1 -33.16 42.48 5.74
N ASN A 2 -32.19 41.77 5.17
CA ASN A 2 -31.72 40.42 5.48
C ASN A 2 -32.69 39.29 5.14
N ALA A 3 -32.12 38.39 4.32
CA ALA A 3 -32.36 36.97 4.17
C ALA A 3 -33.63 36.52 3.42
N GLN A 4 -33.40 35.95 2.24
CA GLN A 4 -33.69 34.52 2.05
C GLN A 4 -32.89 33.96 0.87
N GLU A 5 -31.82 33.24 1.23
CA GLU A 5 -31.04 32.39 0.34
C GLU A 5 -31.89 31.20 -0.13
N SER A 6 -31.89 30.96 -1.44
CA SER A 6 -32.46 29.78 -2.07
C SER A 6 -31.55 28.57 -1.86
N ASN A 7 -31.85 27.74 -0.87
CA ASN A 7 -31.21 26.44 -0.68
C ASN A 7 -32.28 25.35 -0.71
N SER A 8 -32.53 24.75 -1.88
CA SER A 8 -33.50 23.65 -2.03
C SER A 8 -33.12 22.65 -3.11
N GLY A 9 -31.88 22.14 -3.04
CA GLY A 9 -31.57 20.82 -3.62
C GLY A 9 -32.23 19.73 -2.78
N THR A 10 -33.33 19.15 -3.26
CA THR A 10 -34.08 18.09 -2.56
C THR A 10 -33.18 16.88 -2.23
N MET A 11 -33.31 16.31 -1.02
CA MET A 11 -32.49 15.19 -0.50
C MET A 11 -32.21 14.02 -1.48
N PRO A 12 -33.12 13.60 -2.38
CA PRO A 12 -32.86 12.55 -3.36
C PRO A 12 -31.77 12.92 -4.37
N GLN A 13 -31.70 14.19 -4.77
CA GLN A 13 -30.76 14.70 -5.77
C GLN A 13 -29.34 14.80 -5.18
N LYS A 14 -29.22 15.20 -3.90
CA LYS A 14 -27.97 15.17 -3.12
C LYS A 14 -27.42 13.75 -2.96
N ARG A 15 -28.28 12.77 -2.64
CA ARG A 15 -27.88 11.34 -2.55
C ARG A 15 -27.48 10.74 -3.91
N LEU A 16 -28.13 11.14 -5.00
CA LEU A 16 -27.77 10.71 -6.36
C LEU A 16 -26.45 11.33 -6.83
N MET A 17 -26.19 12.60 -6.52
CA MET A 17 -24.90 13.26 -6.76
C MET A 17 -23.77 12.56 -6.00
N GLN A 18 -23.96 12.30 -4.69
CA GLN A 18 -22.98 11.55 -3.87
C GLN A 18 -22.66 10.16 -4.43
N ARG A 19 -23.65 9.44 -4.99
CA ARG A 19 -23.43 8.12 -5.60
C ARG A 19 -22.62 8.16 -6.91
N ARG A 20 -22.72 9.24 -7.68
CA ARG A 20 -21.92 9.43 -8.90
C ARG A 20 -20.49 9.85 -8.59
N ASP A 21 -20.29 10.50 -7.45
CA ASP A 21 -18.98 11.05 -7.07
C ASP A 21 -17.93 9.98 -6.81
N TRP A 22 -18.34 8.81 -6.33
CA TRP A 22 -17.45 7.68 -6.01
C TRP A 22 -17.27 6.70 -7.18
N SER A 23 -17.87 6.98 -8.33
CA SER A 23 -17.92 6.02 -9.45
C SER A 23 -16.53 5.81 -10.05
N TRP A 24 -16.09 4.55 -10.09
CA TRP A 24 -14.88 4.10 -10.77
C TRP A 24 -15.22 3.07 -11.87
N PRO A 25 -15.54 3.50 -13.10
CA PRO A 25 -16.04 2.58 -14.13
C PRO A 25 -14.99 1.61 -14.67
N PHE A 26 -13.69 1.91 -14.51
CA PHE A 26 -12.59 1.08 -15.02
C PHE A 26 -12.21 -0.08 -14.09
N TRP A 27 -12.96 -0.31 -13.01
CA TRP A 27 -12.73 -1.41 -12.08
C TRP A 27 -12.63 -2.81 -12.72
N PRO A 28 -13.27 -3.14 -13.87
CA PRO A 28 -13.09 -4.47 -14.47
C PRO A 28 -11.67 -4.75 -14.98
N ALA A 29 -10.85 -3.70 -15.23
CA ALA A 29 -9.47 -3.88 -15.69
C ALA A 29 -8.60 -4.57 -14.64
N VAL A 30 -8.76 -4.17 -13.38
CA VAL A 30 -8.16 -4.83 -12.22
C VAL A 30 -9.22 -4.85 -11.11
N PRO A 31 -9.94 -5.98 -10.91
CA PRO A 31 -11.15 -6.04 -10.10
C PRO A 31 -10.85 -6.06 -8.60
N LEU A 32 -10.47 -4.90 -8.10
CA LEU A 32 -10.03 -4.68 -6.72
C LEU A 32 -11.16 -4.03 -5.93
N TYR A 33 -11.47 -4.55 -4.73
CA TYR A 33 -12.40 -3.89 -3.80
C TYR A 33 -12.02 -2.41 -3.63
N PRO A 34 -12.96 -1.47 -3.47
CA PRO A 34 -14.43 -1.59 -3.48
C PRO A 34 -15.02 -1.59 -4.91
N TYR A 35 -14.26 -2.10 -5.88
CA TYR A 35 -14.63 -2.20 -7.29
C TYR A 35 -15.00 -0.84 -7.86
N GLY A 36 -16.24 -0.67 -8.32
CA GLY A 36 -16.71 0.54 -8.98
C GLY A 36 -17.10 1.70 -8.08
N LYS A 37 -16.90 1.61 -6.75
CA LYS A 37 -17.30 2.67 -5.80
C LYS A 37 -16.19 2.99 -4.82
N ARG A 38 -15.33 3.95 -5.18
CA ARG A 38 -14.16 4.35 -4.39
C ARG A 38 -14.38 5.72 -3.77
N ARG A 39 -14.35 5.75 -2.44
CA ARG A 39 -14.33 6.98 -1.65
C ARG A 39 -12.88 7.40 -1.40
N THR A 40 -12.65 8.70 -1.27
CA THR A 40 -11.35 9.28 -0.97
C THR A 40 -11.39 10.00 0.37
N CYS A 41 -10.40 9.75 1.22
CA CYS A 41 -10.11 10.53 2.42
C CYS A 41 -8.87 11.39 2.15
N CYS A 42 -9.00 12.71 2.21
CA CYS A 42 -7.88 13.64 2.05
C CYS A 42 -7.42 14.13 3.42
N CYS A 43 -6.12 14.05 3.70
CA CYS A 43 -5.51 14.55 4.92
C CYS A 43 -4.31 15.43 4.58
N GLU A 44 -4.15 16.55 5.27
CA GLU A 44 -2.92 17.34 5.23
C GLU A 44 -1.94 16.77 6.26
N ILE A 45 -0.73 16.44 5.82
CA ILE A 45 0.31 15.80 6.63
C ILE A 45 1.40 16.80 7.00
N VAL A 46 1.74 17.69 6.07
CA VAL A 46 2.63 18.83 6.31
C VAL A 46 1.89 20.07 5.84
N GLU A 47 1.68 21.01 6.76
CA GLU A 47 0.92 22.24 6.53
C GLU A 47 1.36 22.94 5.24
N ASP A 48 0.38 23.25 4.38
CA ASP A 48 0.52 23.92 3.09
C ASP A 48 1.53 23.27 2.13
N THR A 49 1.89 22.00 2.35
CA THR A 49 3.01 21.37 1.65
C THR A 49 2.73 19.95 1.18
N ILE A 50 2.21 19.07 2.03
CA ILE A 50 1.98 17.65 1.68
C ILE A 50 0.60 17.20 2.11
N TRP A 51 -0.14 16.61 1.18
CA TRP A 51 -1.44 15.99 1.40
C TRP A 51 -1.43 14.52 0.98
N THR A 52 -2.22 13.70 1.65
CA THR A 52 -2.45 12.30 1.29
C THR A 52 -3.91 12.08 0.93
N PHE A 53 -4.12 11.20 -0.04
CA PHE A 53 -5.43 10.82 -0.57
C PHE A 53 -5.55 9.31 -0.47
N ASP A 54 -6.31 8.85 0.50
CA ASP A 54 -6.48 7.44 0.82
C ASP A 54 -7.75 6.89 0.17
N GLN A 55 -7.66 5.72 -0.41
CA GLN A 55 -8.80 4.91 -0.84
C GLN A 55 -8.67 3.49 -0.26
N LEU A 56 -9.77 2.74 -0.24
CA LEU A 56 -9.70 1.31 0.06
C LEU A 56 -9.30 0.51 -1.18
N HIS A 57 -8.49 -0.53 -0.96
CA HIS A 57 -8.09 -1.50 -1.95
C HIS A 57 -8.07 -2.90 -1.33
N GLY A 58 -8.36 -3.95 -2.11
CA GLY A 58 -8.20 -5.31 -1.59
C GLY A 58 -8.71 -6.43 -2.49
N ILE A 59 -8.36 -7.65 -2.11
CA ILE A 59 -8.73 -8.92 -2.76
C ILE A 59 -9.20 -9.90 -1.69
N LEU A 60 -10.25 -10.70 -2.01
CA LEU A 60 -10.70 -11.86 -1.22
C LEU A 60 -10.61 -11.65 0.31
N TYR A 61 -11.42 -10.71 0.82
CA TYR A 61 -11.56 -10.33 2.23
C TYR A 61 -10.47 -9.41 2.80
N THR A 62 -9.30 -9.28 2.19
CA THR A 62 -8.22 -8.44 2.71
C THR A 62 -8.33 -7.04 2.14
N ILE A 63 -8.85 -6.09 2.93
CA ILE A 63 -9.04 -4.70 2.50
C ILE A 63 -8.11 -3.78 3.29
N VAL A 64 -7.17 -3.12 2.62
CA VAL A 64 -6.21 -2.19 3.22
C VAL A 64 -6.28 -0.82 2.53
N PRO A 65 -5.75 0.25 3.14
CA PRO A 65 -5.61 1.54 2.47
C PRO A 65 -4.62 1.46 1.31
N ILE A 66 -4.90 2.21 0.24
CA ILE A 66 -3.95 2.60 -0.80
C ILE A 66 -3.92 4.13 -0.86
N ARG A 67 -2.72 4.71 -0.97
CA ARG A 67 -2.51 6.14 -0.78
C ARG A 67 -1.77 6.77 -1.93
N MET A 68 -2.27 7.93 -2.33
CA MET A 68 -1.59 8.90 -3.18
C MET A 68 -1.07 10.05 -2.31
N SER A 69 0.12 10.55 -2.61
CA SER A 69 0.66 11.75 -1.97
C SER A 69 0.71 12.91 -2.97
N VAL A 70 0.41 14.11 -2.51
CA VAL A 70 0.49 15.34 -3.29
C VAL A 70 1.44 16.28 -2.58
N VAL A 71 2.47 16.74 -3.28
CA VAL A 71 3.48 17.67 -2.74
C VAL A 71 3.43 18.96 -3.53
N LYS A 72 3.34 20.09 -2.81
CA LYS A 72 3.46 21.43 -3.39
C LYS A 72 4.91 21.70 -3.80
N LEU A 73 5.09 22.15 -5.02
CA LEU A 73 6.40 22.53 -5.57
C LEU A 73 6.71 24.01 -5.30
N GLU A 74 7.96 24.30 -4.95
CA GLU A 74 8.47 25.66 -4.76
C GLU A 74 8.45 26.46 -6.07
N THR A 75 8.66 25.78 -7.20
CA THR A 75 8.52 26.38 -8.53
C THR A 75 7.05 26.61 -8.95
N GLY A 76 6.10 26.38 -8.04
CA GLY A 76 4.66 26.42 -8.27
C GLY A 76 4.12 25.10 -8.85
N GLY A 77 2.84 24.81 -8.59
CA GLY A 77 2.20 23.57 -9.01
C GLY A 77 2.40 22.41 -8.04
N LEU A 78 1.95 21.23 -8.47
CA LEU A 78 1.88 20.03 -7.64
C LEU A 78 2.63 18.85 -8.28
N LEU A 79 3.28 18.04 -7.45
CA LEU A 79 3.72 16.69 -7.77
C LEU A 79 2.75 15.69 -7.13
N VAL A 80 2.33 14.69 -7.89
CA VAL A 80 1.47 13.59 -7.42
C VAL A 80 2.26 12.29 -7.45
N TYR A 81 2.40 11.62 -6.31
CA TYR A 81 3.07 10.33 -6.14
C TYR A 81 2.06 9.22 -5.90
N ALA A 82 2.18 8.11 -6.65
CA ALA A 82 1.30 6.93 -6.59
C ALA A 82 -0.21 7.26 -6.69
N PRO A 83 -0.70 7.75 -7.85
CA PRO A 83 -2.10 8.13 -8.00
C PRO A 83 -3.11 7.06 -7.58
N VAL A 84 -4.16 7.47 -6.87
CA VAL A 84 -5.35 6.65 -6.60
C VAL A 84 -6.44 6.88 -7.65
N ALA A 85 -7.55 6.14 -7.58
CA ALA A 85 -8.59 6.26 -8.59
C ALA A 85 -9.13 7.70 -8.69
N PRO A 86 -9.13 8.32 -9.89
CA PRO A 86 -9.63 9.67 -10.11
C PRO A 86 -11.17 9.69 -10.14
N THR A 87 -11.80 9.34 -9.02
CA THR A 87 -13.24 9.56 -8.83
C THR A 87 -13.54 11.06 -8.81
N ARG A 88 -14.79 11.46 -9.01
CA ARG A 88 -15.13 12.89 -9.03
C ARG A 88 -14.86 13.54 -7.67
N GLU A 89 -15.05 12.78 -6.59
CA GLU A 89 -14.68 13.19 -5.23
C GLU A 89 -13.18 13.49 -5.13
N CYS A 90 -12.33 12.56 -5.58
CA CYS A 90 -10.88 12.71 -5.62
C CYS A 90 -10.44 13.93 -6.44
N ILE A 91 -10.97 14.06 -7.66
CA ILE A 91 -10.60 15.15 -8.57
C ILE A 91 -11.09 16.51 -8.06
N ARG A 92 -12.25 16.58 -7.38
CA ARG A 92 -12.69 17.83 -6.75
C ARG A 92 -11.72 18.30 -5.67
N MET A 93 -11.30 17.41 -4.77
CA MET A 93 -10.30 17.71 -3.75
C MET A 93 -8.94 18.09 -4.37
N MET A 94 -8.51 17.40 -5.43
CA MET A 94 -7.31 17.79 -6.19
C MET A 94 -7.44 19.19 -6.80
N ASN A 95 -8.61 19.54 -7.34
CA ASN A 95 -8.83 20.87 -7.94
C ASN A 95 -8.84 22.00 -6.89
N GLU A 96 -9.21 21.71 -5.64
CA GLU A 96 -9.06 22.65 -4.53
C GLU A 96 -7.57 22.97 -4.30
N LEU A 97 -6.68 21.97 -4.34
CA LEU A 97 -5.23 22.17 -4.26
C LEU A 97 -4.68 22.90 -5.50
N VAL A 98 -5.15 22.54 -6.70
CA VAL A 98 -4.73 23.20 -7.95
C VAL A 98 -5.09 24.69 -7.95
N ALA A 99 -6.28 25.04 -7.45
CA ALA A 99 -6.71 26.43 -7.36
C ALA A 99 -5.83 27.27 -6.42
N SER A 100 -5.29 26.65 -5.36
CA SER A 100 -4.46 27.33 -4.35
C SER A 100 -2.97 27.35 -4.70
N TYR A 101 -2.45 26.28 -5.30
CA TYR A 101 -1.00 26.07 -5.43
C TYR A 101 -0.50 25.89 -6.88
N GLY A 102 -1.42 25.84 -7.86
CA GLY A 102 -1.11 25.72 -9.28
C GLY A 102 -1.30 24.30 -9.84
N ASP A 103 -1.16 24.18 -11.16
CA ASP A 103 -1.41 22.93 -11.89
C ASP A 103 -0.53 21.75 -11.43
N VAL A 104 -1.04 20.53 -11.60
CA VAL A 104 -0.24 19.31 -11.46
C VAL A 104 0.83 19.31 -12.56
N LYS A 105 2.10 19.40 -12.17
CA LYS A 105 3.26 19.36 -13.08
C LYS A 105 3.74 17.94 -13.32
N TYR A 106 3.79 17.12 -12.27
CA TYR A 106 4.38 15.79 -12.32
C TYR A 106 3.45 14.74 -11.71
N ILE A 107 3.33 13.60 -12.37
CA ILE A 107 2.62 12.41 -11.88
C ILE A 107 3.63 11.27 -11.86
N ILE A 108 3.88 10.67 -10.70
CA ILE A 108 4.86 9.61 -10.50
C ILE A 108 4.15 8.27 -10.34
N LEU A 109 4.47 7.29 -11.19
CA LEU A 109 4.24 5.87 -10.92
C LEU A 109 5.52 5.28 -10.32
N PRO A 110 5.58 5.07 -9.00
CA PRO A 110 6.82 4.71 -8.33
C PRO A 110 7.14 3.22 -8.34
N THR A 111 6.30 2.37 -8.92
CA THR A 111 6.50 0.91 -8.92
C THR A 111 6.27 0.29 -10.30
N SER A 112 6.94 -0.83 -10.59
CA SER A 112 6.66 -1.66 -11.78
C SER A 112 5.74 -2.84 -11.50
N SER A 113 5.70 -3.34 -10.26
CA SER A 113 5.04 -4.59 -9.86
C SER A 113 3.65 -4.39 -9.25
N GLY A 114 3.40 -3.25 -8.61
CA GLY A 114 2.10 -2.91 -8.01
C GLY A 114 1.05 -2.54 -9.06
N LEU A 115 0.26 -3.52 -9.53
CA LEU A 115 -0.81 -3.29 -10.50
C LEU A 115 -1.90 -2.34 -9.96
N GLU A 116 -2.13 -2.38 -8.65
CA GLU A 116 -3.01 -1.51 -7.90
C GLU A 116 -2.58 -0.05 -7.91
N HIS A 117 -1.28 0.24 -7.98
CA HIS A 117 -0.75 1.60 -8.12
C HIS A 117 -0.75 2.04 -9.59
N LYS A 118 -0.59 1.10 -10.52
CA LYS A 118 -0.49 1.37 -11.97
C LYS A 118 -1.83 1.67 -12.63
N VAL A 119 -2.88 0.93 -12.29
CA VAL A 119 -4.19 0.98 -12.97
C VAL A 119 -4.83 2.38 -12.94
N PHE A 120 -4.47 3.20 -11.96
CA PHE A 120 -5.02 4.54 -11.80
C PHE A 120 -4.27 5.63 -12.58
N VAL A 121 -3.01 5.41 -12.95
CA VAL A 121 -2.13 6.46 -13.48
C VAL A 121 -2.62 7.02 -14.81
N GLY A 122 -2.90 6.16 -15.80
CA GLY A 122 -3.41 6.60 -17.11
C GLY A 122 -4.73 7.41 -16.98
N PRO A 123 -5.75 6.86 -16.30
CA PRO A 123 -6.98 7.60 -16.00
C PRO A 123 -6.77 8.91 -15.26
N PHE A 124 -5.90 8.95 -14.24
CA PHE A 124 -5.60 10.16 -13.47
C PHE A 124 -4.89 11.21 -14.34
N ALA A 125 -3.92 10.79 -15.15
CA ALA A 125 -3.20 11.67 -16.08
C ALA A 125 -4.13 12.31 -17.12
N ARG A 126 -5.26 11.68 -17.48
CA ARG A 126 -6.27 12.30 -18.37
C ARG A 126 -7.01 13.47 -17.72
N CYS A 127 -7.13 13.49 -16.40
CA CYS A 127 -7.72 14.61 -15.66
C CYS A 127 -6.78 15.82 -15.61
N PHE A 128 -5.46 15.61 -15.71
CA PHE A 128 -4.44 16.64 -15.68
C PHE A 128 -3.57 16.58 -16.97
N PRO A 129 -4.08 17.10 -18.10
CA PRO A 129 -3.47 16.89 -19.41
C PRO A 129 -2.11 17.57 -19.60
N GLN A 130 -1.79 18.59 -18.79
CA GLN A 130 -0.51 19.31 -18.83
C GLN A 130 0.60 18.62 -18.01
N ALA A 131 0.24 17.70 -17.10
CA ALA A 131 1.21 17.02 -16.26
C ALA A 131 2.11 16.08 -17.07
N GLN A 132 3.41 16.06 -16.79
CA GLN A 132 4.31 15.00 -17.25
C GLN A 132 4.16 13.78 -16.34
N VAL A 133 4.15 12.58 -16.94
CA VAL A 133 4.07 11.31 -16.21
C VAL A 133 5.46 10.71 -16.17
N PHE A 134 5.99 10.46 -14.97
CA PHE A 134 7.25 9.78 -14.75
C PHE A 134 6.98 8.40 -14.13
N ILE A 135 7.67 7.38 -14.62
CA ILE A 135 7.44 5.99 -14.21
C ILE A 135 8.74 5.32 -13.76
N ALA A 136 8.64 4.41 -12.80
CA ALA A 136 9.72 3.48 -12.48
C ALA A 136 10.12 2.68 -13.74
N PRO A 137 11.41 2.30 -13.89
CA PRO A 137 11.88 1.51 -15.03
C PRO A 137 11.23 0.12 -15.10
N HIS A 138 11.47 -0.55 -16.23
CA HIS A 138 11.03 -1.93 -16.50
C HIS A 138 9.56 -2.22 -16.21
N GLN A 139 8.66 -1.30 -16.60
CA GLN A 139 7.23 -1.54 -16.52
C GLN A 139 6.79 -2.76 -17.34
N TRP A 140 5.91 -3.56 -16.74
CA TRP A 140 5.30 -4.74 -17.38
C TRP A 140 3.79 -4.80 -17.09
N SER A 141 3.06 -5.71 -17.76
CA SER A 141 1.66 -5.97 -17.43
C SER A 141 1.31 -7.45 -17.47
N PHE A 142 0.20 -7.79 -16.83
CA PHE A 142 -0.32 -9.15 -16.71
C PHE A 142 -1.74 -9.24 -17.28
N PRO A 143 -2.15 -10.35 -17.93
CA PRO A 143 -1.37 -11.56 -18.21
C PRO A 143 -0.43 -11.45 -19.41
N PHE A 144 -0.53 -10.38 -20.18
CA PHE A 144 0.32 -10.10 -21.34
C PHE A 144 1.09 -8.81 -21.10
N ASN A 145 2.35 -8.77 -21.53
CA ASN A 145 3.17 -7.56 -21.47
C ASN A 145 2.80 -6.61 -22.61
N LEU A 146 1.91 -5.66 -22.33
CA LEU A 146 1.35 -4.73 -23.30
C LEU A 146 2.06 -3.37 -23.19
N PRO A 147 2.18 -2.63 -24.31
CA PRO A 147 2.68 -1.26 -24.27
C PRO A 147 1.86 -0.38 -23.32
N LEU A 148 2.52 0.48 -22.54
CA LEU A 148 1.85 1.38 -21.59
C LEU A 148 0.79 2.28 -22.25
N SER A 149 1.00 2.66 -23.51
CA SER A 149 0.03 3.45 -24.28
C SER A 149 -1.31 2.72 -24.47
N TRP A 150 -1.29 1.40 -24.57
CA TRP A 150 -2.50 0.56 -24.63
C TRP A 150 -3.17 0.43 -23.27
N LEU A 151 -2.40 0.57 -22.19
CA LEU A 151 -2.88 0.65 -20.81
C LEU A 151 -3.38 2.06 -20.43
N GLY A 152 -3.44 2.99 -21.39
CA GLY A 152 -3.99 4.33 -21.22
C GLY A 152 -2.98 5.39 -20.80
N PHE A 153 -1.67 5.09 -20.79
CA PHE A 153 -0.64 6.10 -20.53
C PHE A 153 -0.48 7.05 -21.72
N PRO A 154 -0.36 8.36 -21.48
CA PRO A 154 -0.23 9.35 -22.56
C PRO A 154 1.18 9.33 -23.18
N ALA A 155 1.36 8.56 -24.26
CA ALA A 155 2.66 8.25 -24.88
C ALA A 155 3.62 9.43 -25.09
N LYS A 156 3.11 10.64 -25.43
CA LYS A 156 3.95 11.82 -25.70
C LYS A 156 4.51 12.52 -24.46
N ARG A 157 4.01 12.16 -23.27
CA ARG A 157 4.36 12.81 -21.99
C ARG A 157 4.56 11.79 -20.86
N THR A 158 4.84 10.53 -21.21
CA THR A 158 5.25 9.49 -20.26
C THR A 158 6.72 9.20 -20.44
N TYR A 159 7.49 9.34 -19.37
CA TYR A 159 8.95 9.22 -19.35
C TYR A 159 9.37 8.23 -18.27
N ILE A 160 10.39 7.44 -18.54
CA ILE A 160 11.06 6.65 -17.50
C ILE A 160 11.87 7.62 -16.65
N LEU A 161 11.83 7.46 -15.32
CA LEU A 161 12.68 8.21 -14.42
C LEU A 161 14.16 7.96 -14.75
N PRO A 162 14.97 9.01 -14.94
CA PRO A 162 16.42 8.84 -15.11
C PRO A 162 17.01 8.08 -13.91
N GLU A 163 18.04 7.28 -14.15
CA GLU A 163 18.73 6.55 -13.07
C GLU A 163 19.36 7.51 -12.04
N ASN A 164 19.93 8.62 -12.52
CA ASN A 164 20.46 9.69 -11.68
C ASN A 164 19.39 10.75 -11.41
N SER A 165 19.02 10.93 -10.13
CA SER A 165 17.99 11.88 -9.70
C SER A 165 18.26 13.32 -10.11
N SER A 166 19.54 13.73 -10.22
CA SER A 166 19.91 15.09 -10.62
C SER A 166 19.45 15.48 -12.02
N LEU A 167 19.18 14.49 -12.89
CA LEU A 167 18.72 14.71 -14.27
C LEU A 167 17.20 14.88 -14.37
N ALA A 168 16.46 14.60 -13.30
CA ALA A 168 15.00 14.75 -13.31
C ALA A 168 14.59 16.22 -13.18
N PRO A 169 13.48 16.65 -13.78
CA PRO A 169 13.06 18.06 -13.77
C PRO A 169 12.61 18.57 -12.38
N MET A 170 12.45 17.67 -11.40
CA MET A 170 12.13 17.96 -10.00
C MET A 170 13.34 17.83 -9.06
N SER A 171 14.56 17.71 -9.57
CA SER A 171 15.77 17.42 -8.79
C SER A 171 16.19 18.50 -7.78
N SER A 172 15.75 19.75 -8.00
CA SER A 172 15.98 20.85 -7.06
C SER A 172 15.29 20.64 -5.71
N GLU A 173 14.15 19.95 -5.71
CA GLU A 173 13.29 19.78 -4.53
C GLU A 173 13.30 18.33 -4.01
N PHE A 174 13.64 17.37 -4.87
CA PHE A 174 13.65 15.94 -4.56
C PHE A 174 14.98 15.28 -4.89
N ASP A 175 15.36 14.32 -4.06
CA ASP A 175 16.22 13.21 -4.49
C ASP A 175 15.39 11.94 -4.59
N TYR A 176 15.87 10.94 -5.33
CA TYR A 176 15.23 9.63 -5.34
C TYR A 176 16.24 8.51 -5.61
N ALA A 177 15.85 7.30 -5.24
CA ALA A 177 16.65 6.09 -5.40
C ALA A 177 15.75 5.00 -5.98
N ILE A 178 16.24 4.30 -7.00
CA ILE A 178 15.51 3.26 -7.71
C ILE A 178 16.05 1.90 -7.25
N LEU A 179 15.16 1.05 -6.75
CA LEU A 179 15.40 -0.39 -6.60
C LEU A 179 14.77 -1.08 -7.81
N ASP A 180 15.49 -1.98 -8.48
CA ASP A 180 15.04 -2.60 -9.73
C ASP A 180 15.59 -4.03 -9.86
N ILE A 181 14.79 -4.96 -9.36
CA ILE A 181 15.11 -6.37 -9.24
C ILE A 181 14.46 -7.12 -10.39
N ASP A 182 15.28 -7.79 -11.20
CA ASP A 182 14.81 -8.72 -12.22
C ASP A 182 14.34 -10.04 -11.57
N LEU A 183 13.07 -10.39 -11.80
CA LEU A 183 12.44 -11.63 -11.32
C LEU A 183 12.26 -12.66 -12.45
N GLY A 184 12.88 -12.44 -13.61
CA GLY A 184 12.86 -13.29 -14.81
C GLY A 184 11.58 -13.17 -15.64
N ARG A 185 10.40 -13.29 -15.03
CA ARG A 185 9.08 -13.15 -15.73
C ARG A 185 8.50 -11.74 -15.65
N GLY A 186 9.18 -10.85 -14.97
CA GLY A 186 8.81 -9.45 -14.73
C GLY A 186 9.87 -8.81 -13.83
N SER A 187 9.65 -7.57 -13.42
CA SER A 187 10.53 -6.88 -12.46
C SER A 187 9.76 -6.48 -11.21
N PHE A 188 10.48 -6.39 -10.10
CA PHE A 188 10.08 -5.56 -8.98
C PHE A 188 10.92 -4.29 -9.02
N ALA A 189 10.30 -3.16 -9.30
CA ALA A 189 10.93 -1.87 -9.16
C ALA A 189 10.15 -1.01 -8.16
N GLU A 190 10.87 -0.25 -7.33
CA GLU A 190 10.33 0.78 -6.46
C GLU A 190 11.23 2.03 -6.51
N VAL A 191 10.62 3.21 -6.52
CA VAL A 191 11.33 4.49 -6.46
C VAL A 191 10.94 5.25 -5.19
N ALA A 192 11.90 5.34 -4.27
CA ALA A 192 11.78 6.15 -3.07
C ALA A 192 12.05 7.62 -3.40
N PHE A 193 11.16 8.53 -3.02
CA PHE A 193 11.32 9.97 -3.23
C PHE A 193 11.58 10.68 -1.91
N PHE A 194 12.66 11.43 -1.79
CA PHE A 194 12.95 12.27 -0.64
C PHE A 194 12.64 13.72 -0.96
N HIS A 195 11.63 14.28 -0.30
CA HIS A 195 11.34 15.71 -0.37
C HIS A 195 12.22 16.45 0.64
N LYS A 196 13.19 17.20 0.12
CA LYS A 196 14.29 17.80 0.90
C LYS A 196 13.79 18.74 1.99
N ARG A 197 12.90 19.67 1.63
CA ARG A 197 12.45 20.75 2.53
C ARG A 197 11.65 20.25 3.74
N SER A 198 10.81 19.23 3.57
CA SER A 198 9.98 18.69 4.66
C SER A 198 10.59 17.48 5.34
N HIS A 199 11.82 17.09 4.98
CA HIS A 199 12.49 15.91 5.50
C HIS A 199 11.59 14.66 5.44
N THR A 200 10.88 14.47 4.31
CA THR A 200 9.84 13.43 4.16
C THR A 200 10.22 12.47 3.05
N LEU A 201 10.23 11.18 3.38
CA LEU A 201 10.44 10.10 2.43
C LEU A 201 9.10 9.54 1.97
N LEU A 202 8.89 9.44 0.66
CA LEU A 202 7.74 8.80 0.03
C LEU A 202 8.16 7.39 -0.43
N LEU A 203 7.41 6.37 0.01
CA LEU A 203 7.66 4.97 -0.33
C LEU A 203 6.38 4.31 -0.83
N THR A 204 6.55 3.24 -1.61
CA THR A 204 5.43 2.44 -2.13
C THR A 204 5.21 1.23 -1.23
N ASP A 205 5.90 0.11 -1.48
CA ASP A 205 5.58 -1.20 -0.89
C ASP A 205 6.70 -1.72 0.02
N SER A 206 7.92 -1.18 -0.09
CA SER A 206 9.12 -1.69 0.58
C SER A 206 9.06 -1.59 2.10
N ILE A 207 8.46 -0.52 2.63
CA ILE A 207 8.30 -0.30 4.07
C ILE A 207 6.84 -0.01 4.39
N VAL A 208 6.36 -0.70 5.41
CA VAL A 208 5.05 -0.48 6.02
C VAL A 208 5.20 -0.35 7.53
N SER A 209 4.23 0.29 8.16
CA SER A 209 3.97 0.20 9.59
C SER A 209 2.48 -0.01 9.80
N VAL A 210 2.09 -0.67 10.89
CA VAL A 210 0.70 -0.99 11.18
C VAL A 210 0.24 -0.19 12.40
N PRO A 211 -0.71 0.76 12.26
CA PRO A 211 -1.27 1.49 13.38
C PRO A 211 -2.12 0.57 14.26
N GLU A 212 -2.24 0.93 15.54
CA GLU A 212 -3.13 0.21 16.47
C GLU A 212 -4.61 0.39 16.09
N GLU A 213 -4.96 1.61 15.68
CA GLU A 213 -6.29 1.98 15.23
C GLU A 213 -6.44 1.89 13.72
N PRO A 214 -7.65 1.61 13.21
CA PRO A 214 -7.92 1.66 11.79
C PRO A 214 -7.68 3.07 11.22
N PRO A 215 -6.98 3.20 10.08
CA PRO A 215 -6.81 4.46 9.37
C PRO A 215 -8.14 5.16 9.05
N ALA A 216 -8.10 6.49 8.95
CA ALA A 216 -9.30 7.34 8.81
C ALA A 216 -10.21 6.95 7.63
N ILE A 217 -9.65 6.40 6.55
CA ILE A 217 -10.41 5.91 5.40
C ILE A 217 -11.47 4.85 5.77
N PHE A 218 -11.22 4.03 6.80
CA PHE A 218 -12.20 3.04 7.27
C PHE A 218 -13.39 3.67 8.02
N GLN A 219 -13.30 4.94 8.42
CA GLN A 219 -14.47 5.65 8.94
C GLN A 219 -15.49 5.92 7.82
N LEU A 220 -15.06 5.94 6.56
CA LEU A 220 -15.93 6.14 5.40
C LEU A 220 -16.68 4.87 4.97
N ASP A 221 -16.09 3.70 5.20
CA ASP A 221 -16.70 2.38 5.01
C ASP A 221 -16.10 1.37 6.02
N PRO A 222 -16.73 1.20 7.20
CA PRO A 222 -16.19 0.34 8.25
C PRO A 222 -16.44 -1.14 7.99
N TYR A 223 -17.24 -1.47 6.97
CA TYR A 223 -17.75 -2.83 6.77
C TYR A 223 -16.66 -3.90 6.68
N PRO A 224 -15.54 -3.73 5.96
CA PRO A 224 -14.47 -4.72 5.95
C PRO A 224 -13.98 -5.05 7.37
N LEU A 225 -13.81 -4.03 8.22
CA LEU A 225 -13.41 -4.23 9.62
C LEU A 225 -14.46 -5.07 10.35
N LEU A 226 -15.73 -4.66 10.26
CA LEU A 226 -16.81 -5.33 10.97
C LEU A 226 -17.02 -6.78 10.52
N PHE A 227 -16.74 -7.09 9.25
CA PHE A 227 -16.77 -8.46 8.74
C PHE A 227 -15.73 -9.34 9.45
N HIS A 228 -14.50 -8.84 9.63
CA HIS A 228 -13.38 -9.54 10.27
C HIS A 228 -13.40 -9.54 11.79
N ALA A 229 -14.20 -8.65 12.40
CA ALA A 229 -14.40 -8.62 13.86
C ALA A 229 -15.12 -9.86 14.40
N ARG A 230 -15.88 -10.56 13.53
CA ARG A 230 -16.64 -11.76 13.89
C ARG A 230 -15.73 -12.94 14.16
N ASP A 231 -16.13 -13.80 15.09
CA ASP A 231 -15.44 -15.05 15.39
C ASP A 231 -15.98 -16.24 14.58
N ASN A 232 -17.21 -16.12 14.06
CA ASN A 232 -17.84 -17.13 13.21
C ASN A 232 -18.98 -16.54 12.34
N ALA A 233 -19.55 -17.35 11.45
CA ALA A 233 -20.60 -16.92 10.51
C ALA A 233 -21.95 -16.58 11.17
N LEU A 234 -22.22 -17.09 12.38
CA LEU A 234 -23.50 -16.92 13.08
C LEU A 234 -23.59 -15.58 13.82
N GLU A 235 -22.46 -14.93 14.06
CA GLU A 235 -22.40 -13.63 14.72
C GLU A 235 -22.97 -12.52 13.84
N ALA A 236 -23.83 -11.71 14.45
CA ALA A 236 -24.33 -10.48 13.84
C ALA A 236 -23.21 -9.45 13.70
N ILE A 237 -23.27 -8.66 12.64
CA ILE A 237 -22.35 -7.55 12.43
C ILE A 237 -22.78 -6.38 13.31
N ALA A 238 -21.99 -6.06 14.33
CA ALA A 238 -22.22 -4.95 15.24
C ALA A 238 -21.17 -3.86 15.04
N ASP A 239 -21.60 -2.63 14.77
CA ASP A 239 -20.73 -1.48 14.55
C ASP A 239 -20.44 -0.73 15.86
N ASN A 240 -19.24 -0.94 16.40
CA ASN A 240 -18.70 -0.21 17.54
C ASN A 240 -17.17 -0.12 17.43
N GLU A 241 -16.56 0.77 18.21
CA GLU A 241 -15.11 1.03 18.15
C GLU A 241 -14.28 -0.24 18.39
N ALA A 242 -14.66 -1.04 19.39
CA ALA A 242 -13.96 -2.29 19.72
C ALA A 242 -13.97 -3.28 18.54
N ASN A 243 -15.09 -3.42 17.84
CA ASN A 243 -15.20 -4.28 16.65
C ASN A 243 -14.45 -3.71 15.45
N ARG A 244 -14.47 -2.39 15.24
CA ARG A 244 -13.65 -1.77 14.19
C ARG A 244 -12.16 -2.03 14.43
N ARG A 245 -11.68 -1.84 15.67
CA ARG A 245 -10.31 -2.14 16.08
C ARG A 245 -9.98 -3.62 15.92
N LYS A 246 -10.80 -4.52 16.48
CA LYS A 246 -10.64 -5.99 16.35
C LYS A 246 -10.55 -6.43 14.88
N GLY A 247 -11.44 -5.92 14.05
CA GLY A 247 -11.47 -6.18 12.61
C GLY A 247 -10.22 -5.69 11.89
N TRP A 248 -9.76 -4.48 12.21
CA TRP A 248 -8.53 -3.90 11.67
C TRP A 248 -7.31 -4.76 11.99
N GLN A 249 -7.13 -5.10 13.25
CA GLN A 249 -5.98 -5.89 13.69
C GLN A 249 -5.92 -7.25 12.99
N ARG A 250 -7.08 -7.90 12.81
CA ARG A 250 -7.22 -9.17 12.06
C ARG A 250 -6.96 -9.02 10.57
N ILE A 251 -7.48 -7.96 9.94
CA ILE A 251 -7.20 -7.67 8.53
C ILE A 251 -5.71 -7.42 8.31
N SER A 252 -5.05 -6.70 9.22
CA SER A 252 -3.60 -6.43 9.11
C SER A 252 -2.79 -7.71 9.18
N LEU A 253 -3.11 -8.63 10.10
CA LEU A 253 -2.48 -9.95 10.15
C LEU A 253 -2.71 -10.74 8.85
N PHE A 254 -3.93 -10.72 8.33
CA PHE A 254 -4.25 -11.38 7.06
C PHE A 254 -3.49 -10.73 5.90
N ALA A 255 -3.42 -9.40 5.83
CA ALA A 255 -2.75 -8.69 4.74
C ALA A 255 -1.24 -8.93 4.72
N ILE A 256 -0.61 -9.01 5.89
CA ILE A 256 0.84 -9.16 6.00
C ILE A 256 1.29 -10.63 5.88
N TYR A 257 0.53 -11.57 6.44
CA TYR A 257 0.92 -12.99 6.48
C TYR A 257 0.13 -13.90 5.53
N PHE A 258 -0.96 -13.42 4.94
CA PHE A 258 -2.02 -14.17 4.22
C PHE A 258 -2.76 -15.19 5.09
N ARG A 259 -2.02 -16.07 5.77
CA ARG A 259 -2.55 -17.05 6.71
C ARG A 259 -1.62 -17.10 7.95
N PRO A 260 -1.81 -16.18 8.92
CA PRO A 260 -1.07 -16.24 10.18
C PRO A 260 -1.40 -17.54 10.92
N SER A 261 -0.52 -17.97 11.82
CA SER A 261 -0.63 -19.21 12.61
C SER A 261 -1.89 -19.26 13.48
N THR A 262 -2.42 -18.09 13.82
CA THR A 262 -3.62 -17.89 14.62
C THR A 262 -4.92 -17.89 13.81
N LEU A 263 -4.83 -17.94 12.48
CA LEU A 263 -5.98 -18.06 11.58
C LEU A 263 -6.14 -19.50 11.09
N GLU A 264 -7.22 -20.13 11.53
CA GLU A 264 -7.64 -21.43 11.06
C GLU A 264 -8.72 -21.29 9.99
N THR A 265 -8.69 -22.20 9.01
CA THR A 265 -9.73 -22.29 7.99
C THR A 265 -10.66 -23.44 8.30
N ILE A 266 -11.97 -23.20 8.30
CA ILE A 266 -12.95 -24.27 8.45
C ILE A 266 -13.15 -25.01 7.13
N GLY A 267 -13.47 -26.30 7.19
CA GLY A 267 -13.74 -27.10 5.99
C GLY A 267 -14.95 -26.58 5.20
N LEU A 268 -14.92 -26.71 3.87
CA LEU A 268 -15.95 -26.16 2.97
C LEU A 268 -17.38 -26.61 3.33
N GLY A 269 -17.55 -27.87 3.75
CA GLY A 269 -18.84 -28.40 4.17
C GLY A 269 -19.40 -27.68 5.40
N GLN A 270 -18.55 -27.43 6.40
CA GLN A 270 -18.94 -26.68 7.59
C GLN A 270 -19.24 -25.22 7.25
N ALA A 271 -18.38 -24.58 6.44
CA ALA A 271 -18.59 -23.20 6.01
C ALA A 271 -19.94 -23.02 5.29
N PHE A 272 -20.34 -23.98 4.46
CA PHE A 272 -21.63 -23.96 3.79
C PHE A 272 -22.80 -24.16 4.78
N GLN A 273 -22.69 -25.11 5.71
CA GLN A 273 -23.72 -25.32 6.74
C GLN A 273 -23.91 -24.10 7.64
N ASP A 274 -22.81 -23.45 8.03
CA ASP A 274 -22.85 -22.24 8.86
C ASP A 274 -23.42 -21.05 8.07
N ALA A 275 -23.08 -20.93 6.78
CA ALA A 275 -23.62 -19.89 5.91
C ALA A 275 -25.15 -19.97 5.76
N LEU A 276 -25.75 -21.18 5.77
CA LEU A 276 -27.20 -21.35 5.74
C LEU A 276 -27.89 -20.78 7.00
N LYS A 277 -27.19 -20.80 8.14
CA LYS A 277 -27.66 -20.35 9.45
C LYS A 277 -27.26 -18.89 9.75
N ALA A 278 -26.44 -18.28 8.90
CA ALA A 278 -25.94 -16.93 9.12
C ALA A 278 -27.09 -15.90 9.14
N PRO A 279 -27.04 -14.91 10.05
CA PRO A 279 -28.10 -13.91 10.18
C PRO A 279 -28.20 -12.96 8.97
N ASP A 280 -27.09 -12.74 8.24
CA ASP A 280 -27.04 -11.96 7.00
C ASP A 280 -26.38 -12.75 5.87
N ARG A 281 -27.16 -13.03 4.81
CA ARG A 281 -26.75 -13.77 3.62
C ARG A 281 -26.75 -12.91 2.35
N SER A 282 -26.58 -11.60 2.51
CA SER A 282 -26.45 -10.68 1.38
C SER A 282 -25.19 -10.94 0.56
N ARG A 283 -25.12 -10.37 -0.65
CA ARG A 283 -23.89 -10.40 -1.47
C ARG A 283 -22.71 -9.74 -0.75
N LYS A 284 -22.98 -8.78 0.13
CA LYS A 284 -21.96 -8.05 0.90
C LYS A 284 -21.26 -9.00 1.87
N THR A 285 -22.01 -9.88 2.53
CA THR A 285 -21.51 -10.91 3.47
C THR A 285 -21.16 -12.22 2.77
N TYR A 286 -20.94 -12.19 1.44
CA TYR A 286 -20.59 -13.37 0.66
C TYR A 286 -21.58 -14.52 0.87
N PHE A 287 -22.88 -14.19 0.93
CA PHE A 287 -23.97 -15.13 1.14
C PHE A 287 -23.91 -15.88 2.48
N GLY A 288 -23.29 -15.26 3.49
CA GLY A 288 -23.12 -15.83 4.83
C GLY A 288 -21.83 -16.64 4.99
N VAL A 289 -21.03 -16.77 3.94
CA VAL A 289 -19.77 -17.54 3.99
C VAL A 289 -18.73 -16.76 4.82
N PHE A 290 -18.25 -17.40 5.89
CA PHE A 290 -17.16 -16.92 6.73
C PHE A 290 -16.25 -18.10 7.06
N PRO A 291 -15.22 -18.37 6.23
CA PRO A 291 -14.45 -19.61 6.30
C PRO A 291 -13.27 -19.53 7.29
N PHE A 292 -13.38 -18.67 8.31
CA PHE A 292 -12.28 -18.31 9.20
C PHE A 292 -12.64 -18.61 10.65
N ARG A 293 -11.63 -19.02 11.42
CA ARG A 293 -11.68 -19.15 12.87
C ARG A 293 -10.38 -18.64 13.46
N TRP A 294 -10.46 -17.69 14.37
CA TRP A 294 -9.30 -17.10 15.03
C TRP A 294 -9.04 -17.79 16.37
N ARG A 295 -7.78 -18.13 16.66
CA ARG A 295 -7.35 -18.62 17.97
C ARG A 295 -7.34 -17.49 18.99
N GLU A 296 -7.58 -17.78 20.26
CA GLU A 296 -7.71 -16.77 21.33
C GLU A 296 -6.49 -15.86 21.52
N ASN A 297 -5.30 -16.29 21.09
CA ASN A 297 -4.05 -15.55 21.25
C ASN A 297 -3.66 -14.66 20.05
N TRP A 298 -4.56 -14.44 19.08
CA TRP A 298 -4.29 -13.63 17.88
C TRP A 298 -3.82 -12.19 18.17
N GLN A 299 -4.18 -11.63 19.33
CA GLN A 299 -3.74 -10.29 19.76
C GLN A 299 -2.22 -10.24 19.99
N GLN A 300 -1.60 -11.35 20.40
CA GLN A 300 -0.14 -11.44 20.56
C GLN A 300 0.55 -11.38 19.19
N SER A 301 0.01 -12.09 18.18
CA SER A 301 0.44 -11.95 16.78
C SER A 301 0.35 -10.50 16.31
N PHE A 302 -0.77 -9.81 16.59
CA PHE A 302 -0.91 -8.41 16.18
C PHE A 302 0.09 -7.50 16.91
N ALA A 303 0.28 -7.68 18.22
CA ALA A 303 1.24 -6.90 18.99
C ALA A 303 2.69 -7.12 18.50
N ALA A 304 3.05 -8.36 18.16
CA ALA A 304 4.35 -8.70 17.60
C ALA A 304 4.56 -8.11 16.20
N LEU A 305 3.54 -8.17 15.33
CA LEU A 305 3.55 -7.54 14.01
C LEU A 305 3.71 -6.01 14.10
N ARG A 306 2.87 -5.37 14.91
CA ARG A 306 2.87 -3.92 15.07
C ARG A 306 4.19 -3.42 15.67
N ASN A 307 4.72 -4.13 16.66
CA ASN A 307 5.93 -3.78 17.39
C ASN A 307 6.03 -2.27 17.71
N GLN A 308 5.03 -1.74 18.40
CA GLN A 308 4.92 -0.31 18.74
C GLN A 308 4.88 0.68 17.55
N GLY A 309 4.50 0.23 16.36
CA GLY A 309 4.43 1.06 15.15
C GLY A 309 5.77 1.19 14.42
N ARG A 310 6.74 0.31 14.71
CA ARG A 310 8.05 0.31 14.03
C ARG A 310 7.88 -0.02 12.55
N PRO A 311 8.57 0.68 11.62
CA PRO A 311 8.58 0.31 10.21
C PRO A 311 9.27 -1.04 9.99
N PHE A 312 8.73 -1.84 9.06
CA PHE A 312 9.30 -3.12 8.67
C PHE A 312 9.05 -3.39 7.18
N VAL A 313 9.88 -4.26 6.60
CA VAL A 313 9.67 -4.81 5.26
C VAL A 313 8.62 -5.92 5.34
N ALA A 314 7.59 -5.92 4.49
CA ALA A 314 6.57 -6.96 4.53
C ALA A 314 7.19 -8.38 4.32
N PRO A 315 6.78 -9.42 5.08
CA PRO A 315 7.38 -10.75 5.00
C PRO A 315 7.38 -11.38 3.60
N ILE A 316 6.40 -11.01 2.77
CA ILE A 316 6.34 -11.45 1.36
C ILE A 316 7.54 -10.94 0.55
N LEU A 317 7.96 -9.68 0.77
CA LEU A 317 9.15 -9.11 0.14
C LEU A 317 10.42 -9.71 0.73
N GLN A 318 10.46 -9.90 2.06
CA GLN A 318 11.59 -10.51 2.75
C GLN A 318 11.88 -11.94 2.27
N THR A 319 10.85 -12.66 1.81
CA THR A 319 10.96 -14.06 1.42
C THR A 319 11.11 -14.21 -0.10
N LEU A 320 10.23 -13.60 -0.89
CA LEU A 320 10.15 -13.88 -2.33
C LEU A 320 10.96 -12.93 -3.21
N ILE A 321 11.15 -11.68 -2.80
CA ILE A 321 11.57 -10.60 -3.72
C ILE A 321 12.98 -10.11 -3.39
N PHE A 322 13.20 -9.57 -2.19
CA PHE A 322 14.47 -8.94 -1.84
C PHE A 322 15.67 -9.93 -1.80
N PRO A 323 15.49 -11.20 -1.41
CA PRO A 323 16.56 -12.20 -1.52
C PRO A 323 17.00 -12.54 -2.96
N GLN A 324 16.31 -12.05 -3.99
CA GLN A 324 16.72 -12.25 -5.39
C GLN A 324 17.88 -11.32 -5.80
N ASP A 325 18.09 -10.22 -5.08
CA ASP A 325 19.27 -9.36 -5.21
C ASP A 325 19.58 -8.61 -3.88
N PRO A 326 20.05 -9.34 -2.84
CA PRO A 326 20.25 -8.75 -1.53
C PRO A 326 21.26 -7.58 -1.54
N THR A 327 22.28 -7.65 -2.39
CA THR A 327 23.28 -6.59 -2.51
C THR A 327 22.67 -5.31 -3.06
N GLN A 328 21.86 -5.39 -4.13
CA GLN A 328 21.19 -4.21 -4.67
C GLN A 328 20.22 -3.61 -3.65
N VAL A 329 19.46 -4.45 -2.94
CA VAL A 329 18.52 -3.98 -1.90
C VAL A 329 19.23 -3.27 -0.77
N LEU A 330 20.33 -3.84 -0.24
CA LEU A 330 21.10 -3.22 0.84
C LEU A 330 21.74 -1.90 0.39
N ASN A 331 22.32 -1.84 -0.81
CA ASN A 331 22.87 -0.60 -1.37
C ASN A 331 21.81 0.48 -1.54
N TRP A 332 20.61 0.13 -2.01
CA TRP A 332 19.49 1.05 -2.13
C TRP A 332 19.02 1.56 -0.77
N ALA A 333 18.91 0.66 0.22
CA ALA A 333 18.55 1.03 1.58
C ALA A 333 19.63 1.92 2.23
N ASP A 334 20.91 1.64 2.02
CA ASP A 334 22.04 2.46 2.48
C ASP A 334 22.02 3.86 1.84
N GLN A 335 21.75 3.94 0.54
CA GLN A 335 21.59 5.22 -0.16
C GLN A 335 20.45 6.05 0.44
N ILE A 336 19.27 5.46 0.66
CA ILE A 336 18.15 6.17 1.27
C ILE A 336 18.48 6.59 2.70
N ALA A 337 19.12 5.71 3.47
CA ALA A 337 19.52 6.00 4.84
C ALA A 337 20.58 7.10 4.97
N SER A 338 21.25 7.47 3.88
CA SER A 338 22.14 8.63 3.83
C SER A 338 21.41 9.98 3.78
N TRP A 339 20.11 9.98 3.47
CA TRP A 339 19.28 11.19 3.46
C TRP A 339 18.76 11.52 4.85
N ASP A 340 18.59 12.82 5.12
CA ASP A 340 18.09 13.33 6.39
C ASP A 340 16.55 13.41 6.37
N PHE A 341 15.84 12.28 6.42
CA PHE A 341 14.38 12.28 6.59
C PHE A 341 13.99 11.96 8.04
N GLN A 342 12.85 12.50 8.47
CA GLN A 342 12.31 12.34 9.83
C GLN A 342 10.97 11.59 9.85
N GLN A 343 10.36 11.41 8.67
CA GLN A 343 9.11 10.72 8.51
C GLN A 343 9.00 10.05 7.15
N ILE A 344 8.20 8.98 7.09
CA ILE A 344 7.86 8.25 5.88
C ILE A 344 6.36 8.37 5.61
N ILE A 345 6.00 8.66 4.36
CA ILE A 345 4.64 8.47 3.84
C ILE A 345 4.66 7.24 2.95
N SER A 346 4.15 6.12 3.47
CA SER A 346 4.01 4.86 2.73
C SER A 346 2.68 4.82 1.99
N CYS A 347 2.63 4.12 0.85
CA CYS A 347 1.39 3.97 0.08
C CYS A 347 0.36 3.04 0.76
N HIS A 348 0.76 2.30 1.80
CA HIS A 348 -0.09 1.35 2.51
C HIS A 348 -0.02 1.52 4.04
N PHE A 349 -1.10 1.11 4.73
CA PHE A 349 -1.21 1.13 6.19
C PHE A 349 -0.95 2.52 6.82
N ASP A 350 -0.05 2.61 7.81
CA ASP A 350 0.21 3.83 8.57
C ASP A 350 0.85 4.92 7.72
N SER A 351 0.46 6.17 7.99
CA SER A 351 1.13 7.35 7.46
C SER A 351 0.64 8.61 8.16
N PRO A 352 1.54 9.54 8.56
CA PRO A 352 3.00 9.43 8.45
C PRO A 352 3.58 8.46 9.49
N ILE A 353 4.67 7.78 9.13
CA ILE A 353 5.47 6.97 10.05
C ILE A 353 6.62 7.84 10.54
N GLN A 354 6.66 8.14 11.84
CA GLN A 354 7.78 8.84 12.45
C GLN A 354 8.95 7.87 12.62
N THR A 355 10.08 8.15 11.96
CA THR A 355 11.24 7.24 11.97
C THR A 355 12.51 7.97 11.53
N SER A 356 13.65 7.50 12.02
CA SER A 356 14.95 7.97 11.55
C SER A 356 15.47 7.15 10.36
N PRO A 357 16.51 7.65 9.65
CA PRO A 357 17.19 6.89 8.59
C PRO A 357 17.80 5.57 9.09
N GLU A 358 18.30 5.54 10.34
CA GLU A 358 18.86 4.32 10.94
C GLU A 358 17.77 3.28 11.21
N GLN A 359 16.61 3.71 11.73
CA GLN A 359 15.47 2.81 11.96
C GLN A 359 14.92 2.26 10.66
N PHE A 360 14.85 3.08 9.61
CA PHE A 360 14.54 2.63 8.25
C PHE A 360 15.53 1.57 7.78
N ARG A 361 16.84 1.84 7.86
CA ARG A 361 17.87 0.90 7.38
C ARG A 361 17.86 -0.42 8.15
N GLN A 362 17.58 -0.37 9.45
CA GLN A 362 17.47 -1.55 10.30
C GLN A 362 16.35 -2.52 9.85
N ALA A 363 15.31 -2.03 9.16
CA ALA A 363 14.26 -2.87 8.61
C ALA A 363 14.76 -3.84 7.51
N PHE A 364 15.93 -3.57 6.93
CA PHE A 364 16.56 -4.40 5.88
C PHE A 364 17.65 -5.35 6.42
N ALA A 365 17.97 -5.29 7.72
CA ALA A 365 19.02 -6.10 8.33
C ALA A 365 18.78 -7.61 8.26
N PHE A 366 17.57 -8.05 7.91
CA PHE A 366 17.26 -9.47 7.69
C PHE A 366 17.99 -10.08 6.47
N LEU A 367 18.51 -9.25 5.55
CA LEU A 367 19.31 -9.69 4.40
C LEU A 367 20.80 -9.88 4.73
N GLU A 368 21.27 -9.33 5.85
CA GLU A 368 22.66 -9.46 6.27
C GLU A 368 22.85 -10.85 6.89
N GLN A 369 23.74 -11.68 6.33
CA GLN A 369 24.02 -12.99 6.92
C GLN A 369 24.57 -12.82 8.34
N LYS A 370 24.08 -13.66 9.27
CA LYS A 370 24.37 -13.66 10.71
C LYS A 370 25.85 -13.39 11.04
N SER A 371 26.17 -12.14 11.35
CA SER A 371 27.14 -11.88 12.42
C SER A 371 26.42 -12.18 13.73
N SER A 372 26.81 -13.28 14.38
CA SER A 372 26.55 -13.48 15.80
C SER A 372 26.84 -12.17 16.54
N VAL A 373 25.86 -11.65 17.29
CA VAL A 373 25.86 -10.33 17.97
C VAL A 373 25.39 -9.21 17.01
N SER A 374 24.09 -9.01 16.82
CA SER A 374 23.32 -8.10 17.67
C SER A 374 21.82 -8.41 17.65
N GLN A 375 21.41 -9.39 18.46
CA GLN A 375 20.05 -9.45 18.98
C GLN A 375 19.85 -8.28 19.94
N ASN A 376 19.47 -7.11 19.44
CA ASN A 376 18.96 -6.04 20.29
C ASN A 376 17.59 -5.60 19.78
N SER A 377 16.61 -5.68 20.68
CA SER A 377 15.23 -5.18 20.64
C SER A 377 14.08 -6.09 20.16
N PHE A 378 14.25 -7.42 20.20
CA PHE A 378 13.09 -8.32 20.23
C PHE A 378 13.24 -9.32 21.38
N THR A 379 12.22 -9.47 22.22
CA THR A 379 12.14 -10.62 23.12
C THR A 379 12.16 -11.90 22.26
N SER A 380 12.83 -12.95 22.71
CA SER A 380 12.89 -14.25 22.02
C SER A 380 11.51 -14.78 21.62
N GLU A 381 10.48 -14.42 22.40
CA GLU A 381 9.08 -14.72 22.16
C GLU A 381 8.51 -14.03 20.90
N ASN A 382 8.71 -12.72 20.73
CA ASN A 382 8.19 -12.00 19.55
C ASN A 382 8.79 -12.53 18.25
N HIS A 383 10.08 -12.86 18.25
CA HIS A 383 10.72 -13.50 17.10
C HIS A 383 10.10 -14.85 16.75
N THR A 384 9.76 -15.65 17.76
CA THR A 384 9.10 -16.95 17.56
C THR A 384 7.72 -16.77 16.93
N ILE A 385 6.91 -15.84 17.45
CA ILE A 385 5.56 -15.55 16.92
C ILE A 385 5.62 -15.10 15.46
N ILE A 386 6.50 -14.15 15.13
CA ILE A 386 6.66 -13.66 13.76
C ILE A 386 7.08 -14.79 12.81
N ALA A 387 7.98 -15.67 13.27
CA ALA A 387 8.43 -16.80 12.46
C ALA A 387 7.31 -17.84 12.22
N GLU A 388 6.45 -18.08 13.21
CA GLU A 388 5.27 -18.95 13.08
C GLU A 388 4.23 -18.36 12.14
N ASP A 389 3.94 -17.06 12.25
CA ASP A 389 2.97 -16.37 11.38
C ASP A 389 3.46 -16.26 9.94
N ALA A 390 4.77 -16.14 9.71
CA ALA A 390 5.38 -16.13 8.38
C ALA A 390 5.49 -17.52 7.72
N LYS A 391 5.14 -18.61 8.43
CA LYS A 391 5.33 -19.99 7.93
C LYS A 391 4.63 -20.25 6.60
N PHE A 392 3.40 -19.74 6.43
CA PHE A 392 2.66 -19.92 5.18
C PHE A 392 3.36 -19.29 3.97
N ILE A 393 4.01 -18.14 4.15
CA ILE A 393 4.75 -17.47 3.07
C ILE A 393 5.96 -18.31 2.66
N LYS A 394 6.66 -18.94 3.62
CA LYS A 394 7.76 -19.89 3.33
C LYS A 394 7.26 -21.15 2.61
N GLU A 395 6.10 -21.67 3.01
CA GLU A 395 5.46 -22.79 2.31
C GLU A 395 5.06 -22.40 0.87
N LEU A 396 4.56 -21.18 0.68
CA LEU A 396 4.21 -20.64 -0.63
C LEU A 396 5.44 -20.51 -1.53
N GLU A 397 6.54 -19.95 -1.02
CA GLU A 397 7.83 -19.89 -1.72
C GLU A 397 8.28 -21.28 -2.20
N ALA A 398 8.35 -22.24 -1.28
CA ALA A 398 8.78 -23.59 -1.60
C ALA A 398 7.94 -24.23 -2.71
N ASN A 399 6.62 -23.99 -2.70
CA ASN A 399 5.71 -24.45 -3.74
C ASN A 399 5.92 -23.71 -5.07
N LEU A 400 6.10 -22.39 -5.06
CA LEU A 400 6.37 -21.60 -6.27
C LEU A 400 7.69 -21.99 -6.94
N ILE A 401 8.74 -22.28 -6.15
CA ILE A 401 10.01 -22.81 -6.64
C ILE A 401 9.79 -24.21 -7.24
N LYS A 402 9.09 -25.09 -6.51
CA LYS A 402 8.77 -26.45 -6.99
C LYS A 402 7.99 -26.44 -8.31
N TRP A 403 7.13 -25.44 -8.53
CA TRP A 403 6.36 -25.27 -9.76
C TRP A 403 7.12 -24.50 -10.86
N GLY A 404 8.36 -24.07 -10.62
CA GLY A 404 9.15 -23.30 -11.59
C GLY A 404 8.54 -21.92 -11.89
N ILE A 405 7.82 -21.33 -10.93
CA ILE A 405 7.25 -19.99 -11.02
C ILE A 405 8.21 -18.96 -10.42
N ALA A 406 8.87 -19.30 -9.30
CA ALA A 406 9.86 -18.47 -8.63
C ALA A 406 11.26 -19.07 -8.73
N THR A 407 12.28 -18.23 -8.61
CA THR A 407 13.69 -18.62 -8.54
C THR A 407 14.17 -18.73 -7.09
N PRO A 408 15.09 -19.66 -6.79
CA PRO A 408 15.74 -19.69 -5.48
C PRO A 408 16.48 -18.38 -5.16
N PRO A 409 16.57 -17.98 -3.89
CA PRO A 409 17.37 -16.82 -3.48
C PRO A 409 18.82 -16.89 -3.95
N LYS A 410 19.43 -15.74 -4.26
CA LYS A 410 20.87 -15.69 -4.59
C LYS A 410 21.68 -15.74 -3.30
N GLU A 411 22.73 -16.56 -3.27
CA GLU A 411 23.69 -16.54 -2.16
C GLU A 411 24.44 -15.20 -2.14
N PHE A 412 24.50 -14.55 -0.97
CA PHE A 412 25.28 -13.33 -0.77
C PHE A 412 26.76 -13.69 -0.79
N PHE A 413 27.46 -13.37 -1.88
CA PHE A 413 28.92 -13.42 -1.92
C PHE A 413 29.46 -12.10 -1.40
N GLU A 414 29.84 -12.09 -0.12
CA GLU A 414 30.67 -11.03 0.41
C GLU A 414 31.98 -11.05 -0.38
N LYS A 415 32.24 -10.02 -1.19
CA LYS A 415 33.54 -9.86 -1.84
C LYS A 415 34.56 -9.71 -0.72
N THR A 416 35.21 -10.81 -0.33
CA THR A 416 36.41 -10.77 0.49
C THR A 416 37.40 -9.89 -0.26
N ASN A 417 37.65 -8.70 0.28
CA ASN A 417 38.80 -7.89 -0.09
C ASN A 417 40.06 -8.67 0.30
N THR A 418 40.49 -9.59 -0.55
CA THR A 418 41.86 -10.08 -0.55
C THR A 418 42.73 -9.00 -1.17
N ASN A 419 43.07 -8.00 -0.36
CA ASN A 419 44.31 -7.26 -0.54
C ASN A 419 45.47 -8.21 -0.17
N LYS A 420 46.09 -8.82 -1.18
CA LYS A 420 47.54 -8.94 -1.35
C LYS A 420 47.89 -9.61 -2.67
#